data_AF-A0A239RG38-F1
#
_entry.id   AF-A0A239RG38-F1
#
_cell.length_a   1.000
_cell.length_b   1.000
_cell.length_c   1.000
_cell.angle_alpha   90.00
_cell.angle_beta   90.00
_cell.angle_gamma   90.00
#
_symmetry.space_group_name_H-M   'P 1'
#
loop_
_entity.id
_entity.type
_entity.pdbx_description
1 polymer ?
#
loop_
_entity_poly.entity_id
_entity_poly.type
_entity_poly.pdbx_seq_one_letter_code
_entity_poly.pdbx_strand_id
1 'polypeptide(L)'
;MKFDIPEEEYLHHAQFIIDEKLNRCRGLINDGSHSFNELYYHRMILFAAICNKNKANAWKSKKHADGSMYDNYFIVGIETPEGQYSYHYHIDNWNFFDVKELERAPEWDGHQPKDVTRLLSL
;
A
#
# COMPACT_ATOMS: atom_id res chain seq x y z
N MET A 1 -3.84 -26.60 -9.23
CA MET A 1 -3.37 -27.27 -8.01
C MET A 1 -4.31 -26.84 -6.89
N LYS A 2 -5.10 -27.76 -6.32
CA LYS A 2 -5.85 -27.45 -5.11
C LYS A 2 -4.82 -27.37 -3.99
N PHE A 3 -4.63 -26.19 -3.43
CA PHE A 3 -3.87 -26.06 -2.19
C PHE A 3 -4.75 -26.66 -1.10
N ASP A 4 -4.26 -27.69 -0.42
CA ASP A 4 -4.83 -28.07 0.87
C ASP A 4 -4.61 -26.85 1.77
N ILE A 5 -5.69 -26.10 2.00
CA ILE A 5 -5.66 -24.96 2.90
C ILE A 5 -5.24 -25.54 4.25
N PRO A 6 -4.13 -25.07 4.86
CA PRO A 6 -3.75 -25.51 6.18
C PRO A 6 -4.98 -25.36 7.09
N GLU A 7 -5.27 -26.38 7.92
CA GLU A 7 -6.29 -26.27 8.94
C GLU A 7 -6.15 -24.91 9.65
N GLU A 8 -7.26 -24.23 9.93
CA GLU A 8 -7.32 -22.85 10.42
C GLU A 8 -6.38 -22.58 11.61
N GLU A 9 -6.11 -23.61 12.42
CA GLU A 9 -5.12 -23.64 13.48
C GLU A 9 -3.70 -23.24 13.04
N TYR A 10 -3.22 -23.73 11.89
CA TYR A 10 -1.88 -23.38 11.39
C TYR A 10 -1.76 -21.90 11.04
N LEU A 11 -2.83 -21.31 10.47
CA LEU A 11 -2.86 -19.89 10.14
C LEU A 11 -2.86 -19.04 11.41
N HIS A 12 -3.64 -19.43 12.42
CA HIS A 12 -3.62 -18.74 13.72
C HIS A 12 -2.25 -18.84 14.40
N HIS A 13 -1.61 -20.02 14.37
CA HIS A 13 -0.28 -20.19 14.95
C HIS A 13 0.78 -19.37 14.21
N ALA A 14 0.74 -19.36 12.88
CA ALA A 14 1.63 -18.53 12.07
C ALA A 14 1.42 -17.04 12.39
N GLN A 15 0.17 -16.57 12.42
CA GLN A 15 -0.15 -15.18 12.75
C GLN A 15 0.37 -14.79 14.14
N PHE A 16 0.19 -15.66 15.14
CA PHE A 16 0.75 -15.47 16.48
C PHE A 16 2.28 -15.32 16.45
N ILE A 17 3.00 -16.18 15.71
CA ILE A 17 4.45 -16.05 15.57
C ILE A 17 4.82 -14.71 14.92
N ILE A 18 4.10 -14.31 13.88
CA ILE A 18 4.35 -13.05 13.16
C ILE A 18 4.20 -11.85 14.10
N ASP A 19 3.11 -11.81 14.85
CA ASP A 19 2.77 -10.66 15.69
C ASP A 19 3.61 -10.62 16.97
N GLU A 20 3.73 -11.76 17.67
CA GLU A 20 4.30 -11.80 19.02
C GLU A 20 5.79 -12.14 19.06
N LYS A 21 6.30 -12.86 18.06
CA LYS A 21 7.71 -13.30 18.03
C LYS A 21 8.55 -12.51 17.05
N LEU A 22 8.01 -12.22 15.87
CA LEU A 22 8.76 -11.53 14.82
C LEU A 22 8.65 -10.01 14.92
N ASN A 23 7.49 -9.45 15.28
CA ASN A 23 7.29 -8.01 15.47
C ASN A 23 7.93 -7.18 14.32
N ARG A 24 8.98 -6.39 14.60
CA ARG A 24 9.68 -5.56 13.60
C ARG A 24 10.41 -6.37 12.52
N CYS A 25 10.65 -7.65 12.75
CA CYS A 25 11.31 -8.58 11.82
C CYS A 25 10.33 -9.26 10.85
N ARG A 26 9.01 -9.02 10.94
CA ARG A 26 8.02 -9.62 10.00
C ARG A 26 8.33 -9.36 8.53
N GLY A 27 8.99 -8.25 8.23
CA GLY A 27 9.44 -7.90 6.88
C GLY A 27 10.41 -8.91 6.26
N LEU A 28 11.07 -9.74 7.08
CA LEU A 28 12.04 -10.76 6.65
C LEU A 28 11.39 -12.10 6.26
N ILE A 29 10.09 -12.28 6.53
CA ILE A 29 9.36 -13.49 6.13
C ILE A 29 9.36 -13.57 4.61
N ASN A 30 9.76 -14.73 4.09
CA ASN A 30 9.94 -14.99 2.67
C ASN A 30 9.07 -16.18 2.25
N ASP A 31 8.42 -16.07 1.09
CA ASP A 31 7.53 -17.08 0.54
C ASP A 31 8.23 -18.09 -0.40
N GLY A 32 9.56 -18.08 -0.42
CA GLY A 32 10.42 -18.80 -1.35
C GLY A 32 10.84 -17.98 -2.58
N SER A 33 10.18 -16.85 -2.85
CA SER A 33 10.48 -15.95 -3.97
C SER A 33 10.84 -14.54 -3.50
N HIS A 34 10.04 -13.96 -2.59
CA HIS A 34 10.22 -12.62 -2.07
C HIS A 34 9.94 -12.55 -0.56
N SER A 35 10.67 -11.66 0.11
CA SER A 35 10.33 -11.21 1.45
C SER A 35 9.18 -10.20 1.44
N PHE A 36 8.47 -10.05 2.55
CA PHE A 36 7.44 -9.01 2.68
C PHE A 36 8.00 -7.60 2.44
N ASN A 37 9.23 -7.32 2.89
CA ASN A 37 9.90 -6.05 2.59
C ASN A 37 10.09 -5.83 1.08
N GLU A 38 10.53 -6.85 0.35
CA GLU A 38 10.68 -6.78 -1.10
C GLU A 38 9.33 -6.57 -1.80
N LEU A 39 8.28 -7.29 -1.39
CA LEU A 39 6.94 -7.11 -1.94
C LEU A 39 6.40 -5.69 -1.72
N TYR A 40 6.55 -5.14 -0.52
CA TYR A 40 6.12 -3.76 -0.23
C TYR A 40 6.93 -2.73 -1.00
N TYR A 41 8.25 -2.95 -1.15
CA TYR A 41 9.12 -2.10 -1.95
C TYR A 41 8.73 -2.14 -3.44
N HIS A 42 8.54 -3.34 -4.02
CA HIS A 42 8.09 -3.49 -5.41
C HIS A 42 6.74 -2.80 -5.63
N ARG A 43 5.76 -3.02 -4.75
CA ARG A 43 4.45 -2.38 -4.81
C ARG A 43 4.58 -0.85 -4.83
N MET A 44 5.43 -0.30 -3.97
CA MET A 44 5.70 1.13 -3.92
C MET A 44 6.29 1.66 -5.23
N ILE A 45 7.33 1.01 -5.76
CA ILE A 45 7.99 1.43 -7.00
C ILE A 45 7.06 1.33 -8.21
N LEU A 46 6.29 0.24 -8.31
CA LEU A 46 5.31 0.06 -9.38
C LEU A 46 4.20 1.10 -9.30
N PHE A 47 3.70 1.40 -8.09
CA PHE A 47 2.69 2.44 -7.91
C PHE A 47 3.24 3.84 -8.21
N ALA A 48 4.47 4.14 -7.80
CA ALA A 48 5.16 5.38 -8.17
C ALA A 48 5.27 5.53 -9.69
N ALA A 49 5.64 4.46 -10.42
CA ALA A 49 5.68 4.48 -11.87
C ALA A 49 4.31 4.77 -12.51
N ILE A 50 3.22 4.20 -11.96
CA ILE A 50 1.85 4.47 -12.41
C ILE A 50 1.46 5.93 -12.16
N CYS A 51 1.63 6.42 -10.93
CA CYS A 51 1.30 7.79 -10.55
C CYS A 51 2.08 8.81 -11.37
N ASN A 52 3.39 8.60 -11.54
CA ASN A 52 4.27 9.53 -12.27
C ASN A 52 3.97 9.57 -13.78
N LYS A 53 3.38 8.51 -14.34
CA LYS A 53 2.89 8.51 -15.73
C LYS A 53 1.52 9.16 -15.88
N ASN A 54 0.74 9.22 -14.80
CA ASN A 54 -0.63 9.73 -14.78
C ASN A 54 -0.75 10.99 -13.90
N LYS A 55 0.23 11.91 -13.99
CA LYS A 55 0.37 13.06 -13.08
C LYS A 55 -0.87 13.95 -12.97
N ALA A 56 -1.68 14.01 -14.03
CA ALA A 56 -2.92 14.80 -14.05
C ALA A 56 -3.98 14.27 -13.06
N ASN A 57 -3.98 12.96 -12.82
CA ASN A 57 -4.97 12.27 -11.97
C ASN A 57 -4.37 11.81 -10.63
N ALA A 58 -3.05 11.91 -10.47
CA ALA A 58 -2.34 11.46 -9.28
C ALA A 58 -1.97 12.62 -8.35
N TRP A 59 -1.93 12.33 -7.05
CA TRP A 59 -1.68 13.30 -6.01
C TRP A 59 -0.97 12.66 -4.82
N LYS A 60 -0.30 13.48 -4.01
CA LYS A 60 0.28 13.08 -2.71
C LYS A 60 -0.02 14.11 -1.63
N SER A 61 -0.12 13.68 -0.38
CA SER A 61 -0.40 14.54 0.76
C SER A 61 0.24 13.99 2.03
N LYS A 62 0.65 14.88 2.94
CA LYS A 62 1.11 14.53 4.29
C LYS A 62 -0.03 14.46 5.32
N LYS A 63 -1.27 14.68 4.89
CA LYS A 63 -2.47 14.67 5.73
C LYS A 63 -3.63 13.98 5.02
N HIS A 64 -4.44 13.25 5.77
CA HIS A 64 -5.76 12.83 5.35
C HIS A 64 -6.71 14.04 5.21
N ALA A 65 -7.91 13.81 4.69
CA ALA A 65 -8.96 14.84 4.56
C ALA A 65 -9.30 15.50 5.92
N ASP A 66 -9.36 14.72 6.99
CA ASP A 66 -9.63 15.19 8.35
C ASP A 66 -8.42 15.89 9.02
N GLY A 67 -7.25 15.87 8.37
CA GLY A 67 -6.01 16.46 8.86
C GLY A 67 -5.12 15.50 9.67
N SER A 68 -5.57 14.27 9.95
CA SER A 68 -4.78 13.23 10.60
C SER A 68 -3.72 12.63 9.66
N MET A 69 -2.72 11.94 10.21
CA MET A 69 -1.76 11.10 9.49
C MET A 69 -1.04 10.17 10.48
N TYR A 70 -0.50 9.05 10.00
CA TYR A 70 0.42 8.23 10.79
C TYR A 70 1.80 8.89 10.91
N ASP A 71 2.47 8.74 12.05
CA ASP A 71 3.79 9.33 12.28
C ASP A 71 4.81 8.90 11.21
N ASN A 72 5.44 9.88 10.55
CA ASN A 72 6.42 9.69 9.47
C ASN A 72 5.87 9.02 8.19
N TYR A 73 4.57 9.10 7.93
CA TYR A 73 3.97 8.62 6.68
C TYR A 73 3.41 9.75 5.83
N PHE A 74 3.16 9.44 4.58
CA PHE A 74 2.33 10.21 3.67
C PHE A 74 1.38 9.29 2.93
N ILE A 75 0.36 9.86 2.31
CA ILE A 75 -0.57 9.17 1.42
C ILE A 75 -0.39 9.66 -0.01
N VAL A 76 -0.40 8.73 -0.95
CA VAL A 76 -0.43 8.97 -2.40
C VAL A 76 -1.65 8.28 -2.97
N GLY A 77 -2.36 8.96 -3.85
CA GLY A 77 -3.52 8.41 -4.53
C GLY A 77 -3.57 8.78 -6.00
N ILE A 78 -4.44 8.08 -6.70
CA ILE A 78 -4.75 8.32 -8.11
C ILE A 78 -6.25 8.14 -8.33
N GLU A 79 -6.85 9.07 -9.06
CA GLU A 79 -8.22 8.96 -9.53
C GLU A 79 -8.26 8.07 -10.78
N THR A 80 -9.13 7.06 -10.77
CA THR A 80 -9.42 6.24 -11.95
C THR A 80 -10.90 6.36 -12.34
N PRO A 81 -11.31 5.98 -13.56
CA PRO A 81 -12.71 5.92 -13.95
C PRO A 81 -13.61 5.08 -13.02
N GLU A 82 -13.03 4.12 -12.30
CA GLU A 82 -13.74 3.23 -11.37
C GLU A 82 -13.66 3.69 -9.90
N GLY A 83 -13.09 4.87 -9.65
CA GLY A 83 -12.90 5.46 -8.33
C GLY A 83 -11.43 5.56 -7.93
N GLN A 84 -11.18 6.22 -6.80
CA GLN A 84 -9.83 6.45 -6.32
C GLN A 84 -9.17 5.18 -5.79
N TYR A 85 -7.84 5.16 -5.82
CA TYR A 85 -7.03 4.15 -5.15
C TYR A 85 -5.78 4.79 -4.54
N SER A 86 -5.42 4.39 -3.32
CA SER A 86 -4.37 5.05 -2.54
C SER A 86 -3.55 4.11 -1.68
N TYR A 87 -2.33 4.55 -1.32
CA TYR A 87 -1.44 3.86 -0.40
C TYR A 87 -0.74 4.84 0.54
N HIS A 88 -0.43 4.35 1.74
CA HIS A 88 0.46 5.02 2.68
C HIS A 88 1.88 4.47 2.57
N TYR A 89 2.86 5.37 2.56
CA TYR A 89 4.28 5.01 2.61
C TYR A 89 5.03 5.89 3.61
N HIS A 90 6.17 5.38 4.10
CA HIS A 90 7.06 6.16 4.95
C HIS A 90 7.62 7.35 4.18
N ILE A 91 7.82 8.48 4.88
CA ILE A 91 8.20 9.78 4.31
C ILE A 91 9.52 9.76 3.53
N ASP A 92 10.43 8.82 3.83
CA ASP A 92 11.69 8.63 3.09
C ASP A 92 11.44 8.33 1.60
N ASN A 93 10.27 7.81 1.26
CA ASN A 93 9.88 7.46 -0.10
C ASN A 93 9.17 8.59 -0.85
N TRP A 94 8.99 9.76 -0.22
CA TRP A 94 8.26 10.91 -0.77
C TRP A 94 8.72 11.33 -2.17
N ASN A 95 10.02 11.23 -2.42
CA ASN A 95 10.64 11.69 -3.66
C ASN A 95 10.49 10.72 -4.83
N PHE A 96 10.02 9.49 -4.61
CA PHE A 96 9.67 8.59 -5.72
C PHE A 96 8.40 9.03 -6.46
N PHE A 97 7.56 9.85 -5.82
CA PHE A 97 6.28 10.31 -6.36
C PHE A 97 6.38 11.77 -6.81
N ASP A 98 6.53 11.98 -8.12
CA ASP A 98 6.58 13.29 -8.76
C ASP A 98 5.20 13.66 -9.33
N VAL A 99 4.28 13.92 -8.40
CA VAL A 99 2.86 14.24 -8.65
C VAL A 99 2.43 15.43 -7.79
N LYS A 100 1.23 15.96 -8.06
CA LYS A 100 0.69 17.13 -7.37
C LYS A 100 0.66 16.91 -5.84
N GLU A 101 1.30 17.81 -5.10
CA GLU A 101 1.17 17.87 -3.64
C GLU A 101 -0.12 18.60 -3.27
N LEU A 102 -0.90 17.99 -2.39
CA LEU A 102 -2.10 18.56 -1.81
C LEU A 102 -1.86 18.87 -0.33
N GLU A 103 -2.51 19.93 0.18
CA GLU A 103 -2.49 20.24 1.61
C GLU A 103 -3.15 19.12 2.43
N ARG A 104 -4.21 18.51 1.88
CA ARG A 104 -4.96 17.37 2.42
C ARG A 104 -5.36 16.43 1.30
N ALA A 105 -5.40 15.14 1.61
CA ALA A 105 -5.94 14.13 0.71
C ALA A 105 -7.45 14.33 0.48
N PRO A 106 -8.01 13.87 -0.65
CA PRO A 106 -9.45 13.67 -0.82
C PRO A 106 -10.05 12.79 0.29
N GLU A 107 -11.36 12.91 0.51
CA GLU A 107 -12.10 12.01 1.41
C GLU A 107 -12.00 10.57 0.89
N TRP A 108 -11.78 9.60 1.79
CA TRP A 108 -11.68 8.19 1.41
C TRP A 108 -13.05 7.63 0.98
N ASP A 109 -13.11 7.00 -0.19
CA ASP A 109 -14.33 6.42 -0.78
C ASP A 109 -14.63 4.99 -0.29
N GLY A 110 -13.86 4.47 0.66
CA GLY A 110 -14.06 3.12 1.19
C GLY A 110 -13.37 2.01 0.39
N HIS A 111 -12.50 2.32 -0.58
CA HIS A 111 -11.78 1.29 -1.34
C HIS A 111 -10.95 0.35 -0.46
N GLN A 112 -10.95 -0.93 -0.82
CA GLN A 112 -10.30 -2.04 -0.13
C GLN A 112 -9.12 -2.58 -0.94
N PRO A 113 -8.24 -3.41 -0.34
CA PRO A 113 -7.13 -4.03 -1.08
C PRO A 113 -7.56 -4.76 -2.36
N LYS A 114 -8.74 -5.40 -2.37
CA LYS A 114 -9.30 -6.08 -3.55
C LYS A 114 -9.61 -5.14 -4.72
N ASP A 115 -9.80 -3.85 -4.46
CA ASP A 115 -10.12 -2.84 -5.48
C ASP A 115 -8.87 -2.35 -6.23
N VAL A 116 -7.71 -2.97 -6.01
CA VAL A 116 -6.46 -2.68 -6.76
C VAL A 116 -6.64 -2.79 -8.27
N THR A 117 -7.62 -3.57 -8.72
CA THR A 117 -7.96 -3.71 -10.15
C THR A 117 -8.49 -2.43 -10.77
N ARG A 118 -8.94 -1.43 -9.99
CA ARG A 118 -9.30 -0.10 -10.50
C ARG A 118 -8.17 0.55 -11.28
N LEU A 119 -6.92 0.24 -10.94
CA LEU A 119 -5.73 0.73 -11.66
C LEU A 119 -5.67 0.25 -13.12
N LEU A 120 -6.38 -0.81 -13.48
CA LEU A 120 -6.46 -1.30 -14.86
C LEU A 120 -7.34 -0.41 -15.76
N SER A 121 -8.10 0.51 -15.18
CA SER A 121 -8.93 1.48 -15.91
C SER A 121 -8.19 2.79 -16.27
N LEU A 122 -6.92 2.90 -15.91
CA LEU A 122 -6.05 4.06 -16.18
C LEU A 122 -5.65 4.18 -17.66
#